data_AF-A0A6A9SGM6-F1
#
_entry.id   AF-A0A6A9SGM6-F1
#
_cell.length_a   1.000
_cell.length_b   1.000
_cell.length_c   1.000
_cell.angle_alpha   90.00
_cell.angle_beta   90.00
_cell.angle_gamma   90.00
#
_symmetry.space_group_name_H-M   'P 1'
#
loop_
_entity.id
_entity.type
_entity.pdbx_description
1 polymer ?
#
loop_
_entity_poly.entity_id
_entity_poly.type
_entity_poly.pdbx_seq_one_letter_code
_entity_poly.pdbx_strand_id
1 'polypeptide(L)'
;MSLDDLETDVELAYDDLDDYAFLDRESRQELAMLGAALDADTDELLRRAIHLLFQSTTESGRLDFHLRSTYDVTYDEYLSGMSFDEMTGGDQFQQPDDDRRYQF
;
A
#
# COMPACT_ATOMS: atom_id res chain seq x y z
N MET A 1 -14.66 21.38 -22.95
CA MET A 1 -13.29 21.20 -22.45
C MET A 1 -12.38 21.07 -23.66
N SER A 2 -11.70 22.17 -23.96
CA SER A 2 -10.63 22.28 -24.94
C SER A 2 -9.28 21.95 -24.28
N LEU A 3 -8.21 21.88 -25.08
CA LEU A 3 -6.85 21.77 -24.54
C LEU A 3 -6.48 23.02 -23.74
N ASP A 4 -6.88 24.21 -24.22
CA ASP A 4 -6.61 25.49 -23.56
C ASP A 4 -7.32 25.57 -22.19
N ASP A 5 -8.54 25.02 -22.09
CA ASP A 5 -9.27 24.92 -20.82
C ASP A 5 -8.48 24.05 -19.82
N LEU A 6 -8.01 22.88 -20.26
CA LEU A 6 -7.24 21.97 -19.42
C LEU A 6 -5.90 22.57 -18.98
N GLU A 7 -5.19 23.26 -19.89
CA GLU A 7 -3.92 23.92 -19.56
C GLU A 7 -4.13 24.98 -18.47
N THR A 8 -5.19 25.78 -18.61
CA THR A 8 -5.57 26.80 -17.60
C THR A 8 -5.89 26.15 -16.26
N ASP A 9 -6.71 25.09 -16.25
CA ASP A 9 -7.11 24.42 -15.01
C ASP A 9 -5.90 23.77 -14.31
N VAL A 10 -4.94 23.23 -15.08
CA VAL A 10 -3.71 22.65 -14.54
C VAL A 10 -2.79 23.73 -13.96
N GLU A 11 -2.64 24.87 -14.63
CA GLU A 11 -1.84 25.99 -14.09
C GLU A 11 -2.43 26.50 -12.77
N LEU A 12 -3.75 26.70 -12.71
CA LEU A 12 -4.43 27.13 -11.48
C LEU A 12 -4.27 26.10 -10.36
N ALA A 13 -4.48 24.82 -10.66
CA ALA A 13 -4.30 23.75 -9.69
C ALA A 13 -2.84 23.66 -9.21
N TYR A 14 -1.86 23.93 -10.07
CA TYR A 14 -0.44 23.91 -9.71
C TYR A 14 -0.06 25.03 -8.75
N ASP A 15 -0.59 26.24 -8.97
CA ASP A 15 -0.35 27.40 -8.10
C ASP A 15 -0.91 27.17 -6.68
N ASP A 16 -1.98 26.39 -6.55
CA ASP A 16 -2.57 26.01 -5.26
C ASP A 16 -1.74 24.94 -4.49
N LEU A 17 -0.65 24.42 -5.07
CA LEU A 17 0.19 23.38 -4.44
C LEU A 17 1.36 23.93 -3.60
N ASP A 18 1.40 25.23 -3.31
CA ASP A 18 2.47 25.84 -2.51
C ASP A 18 2.60 25.24 -1.09
N ASP A 19 1.48 24.83 -0.48
CA ASP A 19 1.47 24.15 0.82
C ASP A 19 2.08 22.74 0.78
N TYR A 20 2.29 22.17 -0.41
CA TYR A 20 2.83 20.83 -0.65
C TYR A 20 4.31 20.88 -1.07
N ALA A 21 5.09 21.76 -0.44
CA ALA A 21 6.52 21.97 -0.75
C ALA A 21 7.42 20.72 -0.59
N PHE A 22 6.94 19.65 0.05
CA PHE A 22 7.65 18.37 0.15
C PHE A 22 7.61 17.57 -1.16
N LEU A 23 6.67 17.87 -2.06
CA LEU A 23 6.57 17.23 -3.37
C LEU A 23 7.59 17.84 -4.34
N ASP A 24 8.26 16.97 -5.09
CA ASP A 24 9.09 17.43 -6.20
C ASP A 24 8.23 18.06 -7.31
N ARG A 25 8.89 18.66 -8.30
CA ARG A 25 8.23 19.37 -9.40
C ARG A 25 7.34 18.44 -10.24
N GLU A 26 7.78 17.22 -10.50
CA GLU A 26 7.06 16.24 -11.31
C GLU A 26 5.81 15.79 -10.58
N SER A 27 5.94 15.42 -9.30
CA SER A 27 4.81 15.06 -8.43
C SER A 27 3.75 16.17 -8.35
N ARG A 28 4.15 17.44 -8.26
CA ARG A 28 3.21 18.58 -8.29
C ARG A 28 2.52 18.74 -9.63
N GLN A 29 3.24 18.56 -10.74
CA GLN A 29 2.68 18.66 -12.08
C GLN A 29 1.64 17.56 -12.33
N GLU A 30 1.96 16.32 -11.94
CA GLU A 30 1.04 15.19 -12.04
C GLU A 30 -0.18 15.36 -11.15
N LEU A 31 0.00 15.85 -9.92
CA LEU A 31 -1.09 16.13 -9.00
C LEU A 31 -2.02 17.23 -9.51
N ALA A 32 -1.47 18.32 -10.06
CA ALA A 32 -2.25 19.38 -10.69
C ALA A 32 -3.04 18.86 -11.90
N MET A 33 -2.42 18.02 -12.73
CA MET A 33 -3.10 17.35 -13.85
C MET A 33 -4.25 16.45 -13.38
N LEU A 34 -4.05 15.68 -12.31
CA LEU A 34 -5.09 14.85 -11.73
C LEU A 34 -6.21 15.68 -11.11
N GLY A 35 -5.88 16.77 -10.41
CA GLY A 35 -6.85 17.71 -9.84
C GLY A 35 -7.74 18.32 -10.92
N ALA A 36 -7.15 18.90 -11.95
CA ALA A 36 -7.86 19.49 -13.07
C ALA A 36 -8.72 18.46 -13.85
N ALA A 37 -8.18 17.28 -14.14
CA ALA A 37 -8.88 16.28 -14.94
C ALA A 37 -10.02 15.57 -14.19
N LEU A 38 -9.90 15.43 -12.87
CA LEU A 38 -10.86 14.70 -12.04
C LEU A 38 -11.80 15.62 -11.26
N ASP A 39 -11.57 16.93 -11.29
CA ASP A 39 -12.30 17.94 -10.51
C ASP A 39 -12.35 17.57 -9.01
N ALA A 40 -11.17 17.31 -8.45
CA ALA A 40 -11.02 16.73 -7.12
C ALA A 40 -10.01 17.51 -6.26
N ASP A 41 -10.29 17.54 -4.95
CA ASP A 41 -9.42 18.18 -3.96
C ASP A 41 -8.05 17.48 -3.89
N THR A 42 -6.98 18.27 -3.87
CA THR A 42 -5.58 17.82 -3.76
C THR A 42 -5.37 16.83 -2.61
N ASP A 43 -5.91 17.17 -1.44
CA ASP A 43 -5.84 16.36 -0.23
C ASP A 43 -6.53 15.00 -0.39
N GLU A 44 -7.63 14.95 -1.13
CA GLU A 44 -8.33 13.69 -1.44
C GLU A 44 -7.50 12.82 -2.38
N LEU A 45 -6.93 13.42 -3.43
CA LEU A 45 -6.09 12.72 -4.39
C LEU A 45 -4.85 12.12 -3.72
N LEU A 46 -4.21 12.85 -2.80
CA LEU A 46 -3.08 12.34 -2.02
C LEU A 46 -3.47 11.15 -1.13
N ARG A 47 -4.60 11.24 -0.41
CA ARG A 47 -5.13 10.09 0.36
C ARG A 47 -5.38 8.89 -0.54
N ARG A 48 -5.99 9.09 -1.71
CA ARG A 48 -6.26 8.03 -2.69
C ARG A 48 -4.97 7.42 -3.24
N ALA A 49 -3.97 8.24 -3.54
CA ALA A 49 -2.66 7.78 -4.01
C ALA A 49 -1.97 6.89 -2.96
N ILE A 50 -2.02 7.25 -1.68
CA ILE A 50 -1.51 6.44 -0.58
C ILE A 50 -2.23 5.09 -0.53
N HIS A 51 -3.56 5.08 -0.61
CA HIS A 51 -4.34 3.83 -0.61
C HIS A 51 -4.00 2.94 -1.81
N LEU A 52 -3.87 3.50 -3.02
CA LEU A 52 -3.49 2.75 -4.21
C LEU A 52 -2.06 2.19 -4.12
N LEU A 53 -1.12 2.96 -3.59
CA LEU A 53 0.25 2.49 -3.35
C LEU A 53 0.27 1.34 -2.33
N PHE A 54 -0.45 1.49 -1.23
CA PHE A 54 -0.54 0.45 -0.20
C PHE A 54 -1.21 -0.83 -0.73
N GLN A 55 -2.32 -0.68 -1.44
CA GLN A 55 -3.03 -1.81 -2.05
C GLN A 55 -2.12 -2.55 -3.05
N SER A 56 -1.49 -1.83 -3.98
CA SER A 56 -0.63 -2.45 -5.00
C SER A 56 0.61 -3.12 -4.42
N THR A 57 1.19 -2.57 -3.34
CA THR A 57 2.33 -3.18 -2.65
C THR A 57 1.94 -4.41 -1.84
N THR A 58 0.73 -4.44 -1.30
CA THR A 58 0.16 -5.62 -0.62
C THR A 58 -0.18 -6.72 -1.63
N GLU A 59 -0.93 -6.40 -2.69
CA GLU A 59 -1.36 -7.36 -3.72
C GLU A 59 -0.18 -7.98 -4.48
N SER A 60 0.91 -7.23 -4.68
CA SER A 60 2.12 -7.75 -5.31
C SER A 60 3.02 -8.56 -4.35
N GLY A 61 2.68 -8.67 -3.07
CA GLY A 61 3.49 -9.32 -2.03
C GLY A 61 4.79 -8.58 -1.67
N ARG A 62 5.04 -7.40 -2.26
CA ARG A 62 6.24 -6.60 -1.99
C ARG A 62 6.29 -6.12 -0.55
N LEU A 63 5.14 -5.74 0.00
CA LEU A 63 5.05 -5.32 1.39
C LEU A 63 5.47 -6.46 2.32
N ASP A 64 4.90 -7.66 2.12
CA ASP A 64 5.22 -8.84 2.92
C ASP A 64 6.70 -9.24 2.80
N PHE A 65 7.28 -9.18 1.60
CA PHE A 65 8.72 -9.41 1.41
C PHE A 65 9.60 -8.41 2.18
N HIS A 66 9.27 -7.12 2.15
CA HIS A 66 10.01 -6.10 2.91
C HIS A 66 9.87 -6.29 4.42
N LEU A 67 8.66 -6.61 4.89
CA LEU A 67 8.41 -6.85 6.31
C LEU A 67 9.22 -8.05 6.83
N ARG A 68 9.19 -9.18 6.11
CA ARG A 68 9.98 -10.37 6.49
C ARG A 68 11.48 -10.10 6.45
N SER A 69 11.97 -9.43 5.41
CA SER A 69 13.42 -9.21 5.26
C SER A 69 13.99 -8.18 6.24
N THR A 70 13.19 -7.20 6.67
CA THR A 70 13.68 -6.08 7.51
C THR A 70 13.31 -6.26 8.98
N TYR A 71 12.16 -6.86 9.27
CA TYR A 71 11.55 -6.90 10.60
C TYR A 71 11.22 -8.32 11.08
N ASP A 72 11.46 -9.36 10.27
CA ASP A 72 11.14 -10.76 10.58
C ASP A 72 9.67 -10.99 10.96
N VAL A 73 8.77 -10.17 10.40
CA VAL A 73 7.31 -10.29 10.58
C VAL A 73 6.60 -10.27 9.23
N THR A 74 5.41 -10.84 9.18
CA THR A 74 4.53 -10.81 8.00
C THR A 74 3.46 -9.73 8.13
N TYR A 75 2.82 -9.39 7.00
CA TYR A 75 1.69 -8.47 7.03
C TYR A 75 0.51 -9.02 7.85
N ASP A 76 0.26 -10.33 7.79
CA ASP A 76 -0.83 -10.98 8.52
C ASP A 76 -0.59 -10.98 10.04
N GLU A 77 0.65 -11.19 10.49
CA GLU A 77 1.02 -11.09 11.91
C GLU A 77 0.88 -9.67 12.46
N TYR A 78 1.22 -8.66 11.64
CA TYR A 78 0.97 -7.27 12.01
C TYR A 78 -0.53 -6.98 12.17
N LEU A 79 -1.37 -7.51 11.27
CA LEU A 79 -2.83 -7.34 11.36
C LEU A 79 -3.45 -8.09 12.54
N SER A 80 -2.97 -9.30 12.84
CA SER A 80 -3.48 -10.10 13.96
C SER A 80 -2.97 -9.64 15.32
N GLY A 81 -1.84 -8.92 15.34
CA GLY A 81 -1.12 -8.54 16.56
C GLY A 81 -0.47 -9.73 17.28
N MET A 82 -0.34 -10.87 16.61
CA MET A 82 0.21 -12.13 17.14
C MET A 82 1.07 -12.81 16.07
N SER A 83 2.15 -13.46 16.49
CA SER A 83 2.97 -14.24 15.57
C SER A 83 2.24 -15.50 15.09
N PHE A 84 2.72 -16.09 14.00
CA PHE A 84 2.17 -17.35 13.50
C PHE A 84 2.29 -18.48 14.53
N ASP A 85 3.37 -18.51 15.31
CA ASP A 85 3.58 -19.50 16.39
C ASP A 85 2.54 -19.34 17.50
N GLU A 86 2.16 -18.10 17.83
CA GLU A 86 1.11 -17.80 18.82
C GLU A 86 -0.28 -18.16 18.28
N MET A 87 -0.55 -17.88 17.01
CA MET A 87 -1.82 -18.24 16.37
C MET A 87 -2.01 -19.74 16.17
N THR A 88 -0.93 -20.50 15.92
CA THR A 88 -0.96 -21.96 15.77
C THR A 88 -0.82 -22.72 17.09
N GLY A 89 -0.73 -21.99 18.21
CA GLY A 89 -0.78 -22.56 19.56
C GLY A 89 0.48 -23.32 19.97
N GLY A 90 1.64 -22.95 19.42
CA GLY A 90 2.96 -23.49 19.76
C GLY A 90 3.08 -25.01 19.61
N ASP A 91 3.70 -25.47 18.53
CA ASP A 91 4.27 -26.83 18.43
C ASP A 91 3.33 -28.01 18.79
N GLN A 92 2.02 -27.90 18.46
CA GLN A 92 1.06 -29.00 18.62
C GLN A 92 0.96 -29.93 17.41
N PHE A 93 1.90 -29.86 16.46
CA PHE A 93 2.12 -30.98 15.55
C PHE A 93 2.80 -32.11 16.33
N GLN A 94 2.02 -32.83 17.13
CA GLN A 94 2.34 -34.20 17.50
C GLN A 94 2.68 -34.93 16.20
N GLN A 95 3.96 -35.26 16.04
CA GLN A 95 4.43 -36.15 14.99
C GLN A 95 3.48 -37.35 14.98
N PRO A 96 2.83 -37.69 13.86
CA PRO A 96 1.99 -38.87 13.83
C PRO A 96 2.90 -40.06 14.15
N ASP A 97 2.68 -40.69 15.31
CA ASP A 97 3.35 -41.93 15.73
C ASP A 97 3.43 -42.87 14.52
N ASP A 98 4.66 -43.07 14.03
CA ASP A 98 4.99 -43.94 12.89
C ASP A 98 4.72 -45.43 13.22
N ASP A 99 4.35 -45.73 14.47
CA ASP A 99 4.08 -47.06 15.02
C ASP A 99 2.75 -47.69 14.59
N ARG A 100 1.88 -46.98 13.86
CA ARG A 100 0.58 -47.53 13.39
C ARG A 100 0.57 -48.04 11.95
N ARG A 101 1.71 -48.06 11.25
CA ARG A 101 1.79 -48.48 9.84
C ARG A 101 1.97 -49.98 9.61
N TYR A 102 2.25 -50.78 10.64
CA TYR A 102 2.38 -52.23 10.52
C TYR A 102 1.63 -52.97 11.64
N GLN A 103 0.36 -53.28 11.40
CA GLN A 103 -0.31 -54.43 12.02
C GLN A 103 -0.84 -55.35 10.91
N PHE A 104 -0.39 -56.60 10.97
CA PHE A 104 -0.63 -57.70 10.03
C PHE A 104 -2.06 -58.25 10.10
#